data_AF-A0A955QM41-F1
#
_entry.id   AF-A0A955QM41-F1
#
_cell.length_a   1.000
_cell.length_b   1.000
_cell.length_c   1.000
_cell.angle_alpha   90.00
_cell.angle_beta   90.00
_cell.angle_gamma   90.00
#
_symmetry.space_group_name_H-M   'P 1'
#
loop_
_entity.id
_entity.type
_entity.pdbx_description
1 polymer ?
#
loop_
_entity_poly.entity_id
_entity_poly.type
_entity_poly.pdbx_seq_one_letter_code
_entity_poly.pdbx_strand_id
1 'polypeptide(L)'
;PYLFSQQSFRVVDTLKQLAHAKGCAAGHIALAWCINQPGITSPIIGPRTVQQLQENLLATTVTLTREDHELLNTVSPPGHCLVPYYEADFGPRPFL
;
A
#
# COMPACT_ATOMS: atom_id res chain seq x y z
N PRO A 1 5.89 -5.50 19.33
CA PRO A 1 6.64 -4.57 18.45
C PRO A 1 5.75 -3.38 18.07
N TYR A 2 6.32 -2.19 17.88
CA TYR A 2 5.53 -1.05 17.37
C TYR A 2 5.07 -1.34 15.93
N LEU A 3 3.85 -0.90 15.60
CA LEU A 3 3.23 -1.13 14.29
C LEU A 3 4.03 -0.48 13.15
N PHE A 4 4.56 0.71 13.38
CA PHE A 4 5.32 1.46 12.39
C PHE A 4 6.82 1.46 12.69
N SER A 5 7.61 1.22 11.65
CA SER A 5 9.07 1.19 11.69
C SER A 5 9.66 2.17 10.67
N GLN A 6 10.96 2.45 10.80
CA GLN A 6 11.69 3.22 9.78
C GLN A 6 11.57 2.58 8.39
N GLN A 7 11.48 1.25 8.31
CA GLN A 7 11.26 0.55 7.05
C GLN A 7 9.88 0.85 6.45
N SER A 8 8.82 0.82 7.26
CA SER A 8 7.47 1.15 6.75
C SER A 8 7.38 2.59 6.26
N PHE A 9 8.06 3.54 6.92
CA PHE A 9 8.10 4.92 6.45
C PHE A 9 8.87 5.08 5.13
N ARG A 10 9.98 4.35 4.94
CA ARG A 10 10.70 4.32 3.65
C ARG A 10 9.82 3.83 2.50
N VAL A 11 8.96 2.84 2.73
CA VAL A 11 7.99 2.40 1.70
C VAL A 11 7.03 3.53 1.37
N VAL A 12 6.45 4.20 2.37
CA VAL A 12 5.53 5.32 2.17
C VAL A 12 6.19 6.45 1.37
N ASP A 13 7.43 6.81 1.68
CA ASP A 13 8.15 7.86 0.97
C ASP A 13 8.42 7.48 -0.50
N THR A 14 8.78 6.23 -0.75
CA THR A 14 8.96 5.70 -2.12
C THR A 14 7.65 5.75 -2.92
N LEU A 15 6.53 5.34 -2.29
CA LEU A 15 5.20 5.44 -2.91
C LEU A 15 4.84 6.88 -3.26
N LYS A 16 5.12 7.85 -2.37
CA LYS A 16 4.86 9.28 -2.64
C LYS A 16 5.68 9.81 -3.81
N GLN A 17 6.96 9.45 -3.89
CA GLN A 17 7.83 9.87 -4.99
C GLN A 17 7.33 9.32 -6.33
N LEU A 18 6.99 8.03 -6.36
CA LEU A 18 6.46 7.38 -7.55
C LEU A 18 5.10 7.96 -7.96
N ALA A 19 4.22 8.21 -6.99
CA ALA A 19 2.93 8.83 -7.21
C ALA A 19 3.05 10.25 -7.80
N HIS A 20 4.00 11.04 -7.30
CA HIS A 20 4.32 12.36 -7.86
C HIS A 20 4.76 12.26 -9.32
N ALA A 21 5.66 11.31 -9.64
CA ALA A 21 6.12 11.10 -11.01
C ALA A 21 5.00 10.67 -11.97
N LYS A 22 3.98 9.97 -11.46
CA LYS A 22 2.82 9.48 -12.23
C LYS A 22 1.61 10.42 -12.18
N GLY A 23 1.68 11.53 -11.45
CA GLY A 23 0.57 12.48 -11.30
C GLY A 23 -0.65 11.90 -10.57
N CYS A 24 -0.44 11.02 -9.59
CA CYS A 24 -1.52 10.39 -8.82
C CYS A 24 -1.27 10.44 -7.30
N ALA A 25 -2.20 9.93 -6.50
CA ALA A 25 -2.03 9.79 -5.06
C ALA A 25 -1.23 8.52 -4.71
N ALA A 26 -0.51 8.52 -3.58
CA ALA A 26 0.25 7.36 -3.11
C ALA A 26 -0.63 6.12 -2.87
N GLY A 27 -1.87 6.32 -2.44
CA GLY A 27 -2.86 5.23 -2.31
C GLY A 27 -3.18 4.56 -3.65
N HIS A 28 -3.17 5.31 -4.75
CA HIS A 28 -3.39 4.75 -6.09
C HIS A 28 -2.27 3.81 -6.50
N ILE A 29 -1.01 4.16 -6.19
CA ILE A 29 0.15 3.27 -6.44
C ILE A 29 0.01 1.96 -5.67
N ALA A 30 -0.33 2.03 -4.37
CA ALA A 30 -0.47 0.84 -3.54
C ALA A 30 -1.58 -0.08 -4.04
N LEU A 31 -2.74 0.47 -4.38
CA LEU A 31 -3.86 -0.30 -4.92
C LEU A 31 -3.55 -0.86 -6.32
N ALA A 32 -2.92 -0.07 -7.20
CA ALA A 32 -2.48 -0.53 -8.52
C ALA A 32 -1.48 -1.68 -8.41
N TRP A 33 -0.57 -1.63 -7.44
CA TRP A 33 0.35 -2.74 -7.18
C TRP A 33 -0.41 -4.01 -6.79
N CYS A 34 -1.38 -3.93 -5.88
CA CYS A 34 -2.22 -5.07 -5.47
C CYS A 34 -3.00 -5.66 -6.64
N ILE A 35 -3.62 -4.82 -7.48
CA ILE A 35 -4.40 -5.24 -8.65
C ILE A 35 -3.54 -6.06 -9.61
N ASN A 36 -2.26 -5.71 -9.76
CA ASN A 36 -1.35 -6.35 -10.73
C ASN A 36 -0.57 -7.55 -10.16
N GLN A 37 -0.86 -8.01 -8.93
CA GLN A 37 -0.19 -9.19 -8.38
C GLN A 37 -0.75 -10.51 -8.95
N PRO A 38 0.11 -11.51 -9.22
CA PRO A 38 -0.34 -12.84 -9.63
C PRO A 38 -1.31 -13.44 -8.61
N GLY A 39 -2.46 -13.93 -9.09
CA GLY A 39 -3.47 -14.60 -8.26
C GLY A 39 -4.44 -13.67 -7.52
N ILE A 40 -4.31 -12.34 -7.68
CA ILE A 40 -5.27 -11.38 -7.13
C ILE A 40 -6.37 -11.09 -8.16
N THR A 41 -7.63 -11.34 -7.79
CA THR A 41 -8.79 -10.96 -8.60
C THR A 41 -9.20 -9.51 -8.37
N SER A 42 -9.21 -9.07 -7.11
CA SER A 42 -9.55 -7.69 -6.73
C SER A 42 -9.08 -7.40 -5.31
N PRO A 43 -8.51 -6.20 -5.02
CA PRO A 43 -8.24 -5.77 -3.65
C PRO A 43 -9.53 -5.42 -2.90
N ILE A 44 -9.57 -5.77 -1.61
CA ILE A 44 -10.64 -5.33 -0.71
C ILE A 44 -10.32 -3.92 -0.22
N ILE A 45 -11.24 -2.97 -0.42
CA ILE A 45 -11.12 -1.58 0.03
C ILE A 45 -12.27 -1.20 0.97
N GLY A 46 -12.01 -0.29 1.92
CA GLY A 46 -12.99 0.13 2.94
C GLY A 46 -13.28 1.63 2.94
N PRO A 47 -13.84 2.22 1.87
CA PRO A 47 -14.25 3.62 1.88
C PRO A 47 -15.48 3.84 2.76
N ARG A 48 -15.52 4.96 3.50
CA ARG A 48 -16.68 5.38 4.30
C ARG A 48 -17.62 6.33 3.56
N THR A 49 -17.17 6.87 2.43
CA THR A 49 -17.93 7.79 1.59
C THR A 49 -17.81 7.42 0.11
N VAL A 50 -18.77 7.86 -0.71
CA VAL A 50 -18.73 7.66 -2.16
C VAL A 50 -17.52 8.35 -2.78
N GLN A 51 -17.14 9.53 -2.28
CA GLN A 51 -15.94 10.23 -2.75
C GLN A 51 -14.67 9.41 -2.51
N GLN A 52 -14.52 8.78 -1.35
CA GLN A 52 -13.38 7.89 -1.08
C GLN A 52 -13.38 6.66 -1.98
N LEU A 53 -14.57 6.11 -2.29
CA LEU A 53 -14.68 5.02 -3.25
C LEU A 53 -14.22 5.47 -4.64
N GLN A 54 -14.73 6.60 -5.13
CA GLN A 54 -14.36 7.16 -6.43
C GLN A 54 -12.86 7.43 -6.53
N GLU A 55 -12.26 8.00 -5.49
CA GLU A 55 -10.82 8.23 -5.43
C GLU A 55 -10.05 6.91 -5.50
N ASN A 56 -10.41 5.91 -4.69
CA ASN A 56 -9.75 4.60 -4.73
C ASN A 56 -9.85 3.92 -6.10
N LEU A 57 -10.95 4.09 -6.83
CA LEU A 57 -11.13 3.52 -8.17
C LEU A 57 -10.16 4.11 -9.21
N LEU A 58 -9.62 5.32 -9.00
CA LEU A 58 -8.59 5.89 -9.87
C LEU A 58 -7.31 5.04 -9.88
N ALA A 59 -7.09 4.17 -8.89
CA ALA A 59 -5.99 3.20 -8.92
C ALA A 59 -6.04 2.27 -10.14
N THR A 60 -7.22 2.00 -10.69
CA THR A 60 -7.40 1.12 -11.86
C THR A 60 -6.88 1.72 -13.17
N THR A 61 -6.65 3.04 -13.20
CA THR A 61 -6.10 3.73 -14.38
C THR A 61 -4.59 3.92 -14.30
N VAL A 62 -3.97 3.55 -13.16
CA VAL A 62 -2.53 3.65 -12.96
C VAL A 62 -1.84 2.41 -13.53
N THR A 63 -0.97 2.64 -14.52
CA THR A 63 -0.07 1.59 -15.04
C THR A 63 1.28 1.66 -14.33
N LEU A 64 1.70 0.54 -13.72
CA LEU A 64 3.03 0.34 -13.17
C LEU A 64 3.90 -0.38 -14.21
N THR A 65 5.08 0.18 -14.48
CA THR A 65 6.07 -0.45 -15.37
C THR A 65 6.87 -1.49 -14.60
N ARG A 66 7.67 -2.28 -15.32
CA ARG A 66 8.59 -3.24 -14.70
C ARG A 66 9.58 -2.54 -13.76
N GLU A 67 10.07 -1.36 -14.15
CA GLU A 67 10.99 -0.55 -13.35
C GLU A 67 10.32 -0.06 -12.06
N ASP A 68 9.04 0.30 -12.10
CA ASP A 68 8.28 0.65 -10.91
C ASP A 68 8.17 -0.55 -9.95
N HIS A 69 7.87 -1.74 -10.49
CA HIS A 69 7.82 -2.96 -9.68
C HIS A 69 9.18 -3.32 -9.07
N GLU A 70 10.27 -3.17 -9.83
CA GLU A 70 11.63 -3.37 -9.32
C GLU A 70 11.95 -2.39 -8.19
N LEU A 71 11.61 -1.11 -8.35
CA LEU A 71 11.77 -0.09 -7.30
C LEU A 71 10.99 -0.47 -6.04
N LEU A 72 9.71 -0.85 -6.17
CA LEU A 72 8.88 -1.23 -5.02
C LEU A 72 9.43 -2.47 -4.30
N ASN A 73 9.95 -3.44 -5.05
CA ASN A 73 10.57 -4.64 -4.48
C ASN A 73 11.85 -4.32 -3.67
N THR A 74 12.58 -3.24 -3.99
CA THR A 74 13.76 -2.85 -3.20
C THR A 74 13.41 -2.41 -1.77
N VAL A 75 12.25 -1.77 -1.60
CA VAL A 75 11.80 -1.23 -0.30
C VAL A 75 10.83 -2.17 0.42
N SER A 76 10.14 -3.04 -0.33
CA SER A 76 9.27 -4.08 0.19
C SER A 76 9.52 -5.41 -0.54
N PRO A 77 10.57 -6.15 -0.15
CA PRO A 77 10.92 -7.40 -0.80
C PRO A 77 9.81 -8.44 -0.69
N PRO A 78 9.58 -9.26 -1.73
CA PRO A 78 8.63 -10.37 -1.68
C PRO A 78 8.90 -11.32 -0.49
N GLY A 79 7.83 -11.89 0.07
CA GLY A 79 7.91 -12.84 1.19
C GLY A 79 8.20 -12.21 2.56
N HIS A 80 8.22 -10.89 2.67
CA HIS A 80 8.47 -10.18 3.93
C HIS A 80 7.23 -9.45 4.42
N CYS A 81 6.97 -9.51 5.73
CA CYS A 81 5.95 -8.71 6.40
C CYS A 81 6.64 -7.52 7.10
N LEU A 82 6.51 -6.32 6.53
CA LEU A 82 7.18 -5.12 7.07
C LEU A 82 6.49 -4.53 8.30
N VAL A 83 5.19 -4.74 8.41
CA VAL A 83 4.33 -4.26 9.49
C VAL A 83 3.83 -5.49 10.23
N PRO A 84 4.32 -5.77 11.45
CA PRO A 84 4.01 -7.00 12.16
C PRO A 84 2.61 -6.90 12.82
N TYR A 85 1.56 -6.69 12.01
CA TYR A 85 0.21 -6.36 12.51
C TYR A 85 -0.31 -7.37 13.53
N TYR A 86 -0.12 -8.68 13.30
CA TYR A 86 -0.59 -9.73 14.21
C TYR A 86 0.25 -9.91 15.48
N GLU A 87 1.47 -9.39 15.48
CA GLU A 87 2.41 -9.45 16.61
C GLU A 87 2.53 -8.10 17.32
N ALA A 88 1.88 -7.06 16.78
CA ALA A 88 1.94 -5.71 17.28
C ALA A 88 1.22 -5.62 18.62
N ASP A 89 1.81 -4.86 19.53
CA ASP A 89 1.14 -4.50 20.77
C ASP A 89 0.25 -3.28 20.50
N PHE A 90 -1.06 -3.49 20.47
CA PHE A 90 -2.05 -2.43 20.28
C PHE A 90 -2.44 -1.74 21.60
N GLY A 91 -1.76 -2.07 22.71
CA GLY A 91 -2.10 -1.62 24.04
C GLY A 91 -3.27 -2.42 24.64
N PRO A 92 -3.74 -2.00 25.83
CA PRO A 92 -4.84 -2.68 26.51
C PRO A 92 -6.10 -2.63 25.64
N ARG A 93 -6.78 -3.77 25.49
CA ARG A 93 -8.08 -3.85 24.82
C ARG A 93 -9.15 -3.57 25.86
N PRO A 94 -9.72 -2.35 25.95
CA PRO A 94 -10.58 -1.98 27.08
C PRO A 94 -11.91 -2.75 27.15
N PHE A 95 -12.20 -3.61 26.15
CA PHE A 95 -13.47 -4.33 26.00
C PHE A 95 -13.30 -5.84 25.78
N LEU A 96 -12.10 -6.38 26.06
CA LEU A 96 -11.82 -7.83 26.09
C LEU A 96 -11.28 -8.23 27.46
#